data_AF-A0A1V5XB22-F1
#
_entry.id   AF-A0A1V5XB22-F1
#
_cell.length_a   1.000
_cell.length_b   1.000
_cell.length_c   1.000
_cell.angle_alpha   90.00
_cell.angle_beta   90.00
_cell.angle_gamma   90.00
#
_symmetry.space_group_name_H-M   'P 1'
#
loop_
_entity.id
_entity.type
_entity.pdbx_description
1 polymer ?
#
loop_
_entity_poly.entity_id
_entity_poly.type
_entity_poly.pdbx_seq_one_letter_code
_entity_poly.pdbx_strand_id
1 'polypeptide(L)'
;MQKLLRKKNKTRKNKISVTKKGFTLVEILIVVAVIGILFVTLVPRIDFAGDKARETGVKTNFRSFELAAEQLLRENAGISKHDTLSKLCAANGGLNLYLDAGLKFDTSGVSASLDPWNQAYTVQVVKPTGAGINANNGGIIFICNGKDSLLSTDTDNYASATVFIDGVIESETVGFSSNIECASIESVEANATAAAMTISSGKATVKYKK
;
A
#
# COMPACT_ATOMS: atom_id res chain seq x y z
N MET A 1 -27.73 102.97 1.83
CA MET A 1 -27.12 101.64 2.08
C MET A 1 -27.75 100.61 1.14
N GLN A 2 -27.02 100.19 0.11
CA GLN A 2 -27.45 99.17 -0.86
C GLN A 2 -27.26 97.76 -0.26
N LYS A 3 -28.30 96.92 -0.26
CA LYS A 3 -28.17 95.48 0.02
C LYS A 3 -28.01 94.71 -1.30
N LEU A 4 -26.79 94.22 -1.52
CA LEU A 4 -26.43 93.29 -2.58
C LEU A 4 -27.12 91.93 -2.37
N LEU A 5 -28.03 91.55 -3.27
CA LEU A 5 -28.61 90.20 -3.32
C LEU A 5 -27.70 89.27 -4.14
N ARG A 6 -27.04 88.34 -3.44
CA ARG A 6 -26.14 87.33 -4.01
C ARG A 6 -26.92 86.14 -4.56
N LYS A 7 -26.92 85.98 -5.89
CA LYS A 7 -27.54 84.85 -6.62
C LYS A 7 -26.72 83.56 -6.42
N LYS A 8 -27.33 82.49 -5.86
CA LYS A 8 -26.71 81.16 -5.76
C LYS A 8 -26.92 80.37 -7.06
N ASN A 9 -25.83 79.99 -7.73
CA ASN A 9 -25.87 79.05 -8.85
C ASN A 9 -25.93 77.60 -8.33
N LYS A 10 -26.88 76.81 -8.87
CA LYS A 10 -27.13 75.41 -8.50
C LYS A 10 -26.46 74.51 -9.55
N THR A 11 -25.27 73.99 -9.23
CA THR A 11 -24.55 73.03 -10.08
C THR A 11 -25.29 71.69 -10.11
N ARG A 12 -25.78 71.28 -11.30
CA ARG A 12 -26.37 69.96 -11.51
C ARG A 12 -25.25 68.91 -11.56
N LYS A 13 -25.17 68.02 -10.57
CA LYS A 13 -24.30 66.83 -10.62
C LYS A 13 -25.01 65.76 -11.46
N ASN A 14 -24.47 65.42 -12.62
CA ASN A 14 -24.93 64.27 -13.40
C ASN A 14 -24.54 62.98 -12.66
N LYS A 15 -25.55 62.18 -12.26
CA LYS A 15 -25.37 60.89 -11.60
C LYS A 15 -25.37 59.81 -12.70
N ILE A 16 -24.21 59.23 -13.02
CA ILE A 16 -24.12 58.13 -13.98
C ILE A 16 -24.79 56.90 -13.36
N SER A 17 -25.97 56.51 -13.86
CA SER A 17 -26.66 55.29 -13.44
C SER A 17 -26.08 54.09 -14.20
N VAL A 18 -25.27 53.28 -13.52
CA VAL A 18 -24.83 51.99 -14.05
C VAL A 18 -26.02 51.02 -13.96
N THR A 19 -26.62 50.67 -15.09
CA THR A 19 -27.68 49.67 -15.15
C THR A 19 -27.06 48.28 -14.90
N LYS A 20 -27.47 47.62 -13.82
CA LYS A 20 -27.07 46.23 -13.58
C LYS A 20 -27.87 45.35 -14.54
N LYS A 21 -27.20 44.78 -15.54
CA LYS A 21 -27.79 43.73 -16.40
C LYS A 21 -28.05 42.50 -15.54
N GLY A 22 -29.31 42.04 -15.51
CA GLY A 22 -29.69 40.79 -14.87
C GLY A 22 -29.32 39.60 -15.74
N PHE A 23 -28.96 38.49 -15.09
CA PHE A 23 -28.69 37.21 -15.75
C PHE A 23 -29.99 36.67 -16.37
N THR A 24 -29.96 36.17 -17.61
CA THR A 24 -31.12 35.54 -18.23
C THR A 24 -31.26 34.08 -17.75
N LEU A 25 -32.49 33.58 -17.71
CA LEU A 25 -32.75 32.16 -17.40
C LEU A 25 -32.06 31.22 -18.40
N VAL A 26 -31.97 31.65 -19.66
CA VAL A 26 -31.34 30.89 -20.74
C VAL A 26 -29.83 30.73 -20.49
N GLU A 27 -29.16 31.79 -19.99
CA GLU A 27 -27.74 31.73 -19.64
C GLU A 27 -27.46 30.75 -18.51
N ILE A 28 -28.34 30.63 -17.51
CA ILE A 28 -28.18 29.60 -16.46
C ILE A 28 -28.48 28.21 -17.02
N LEU A 29 -29.53 28.06 -17.84
CA LEU A 29 -30.00 26.78 -18.36
C LEU A 29 -28.94 26.07 -19.22
N ILE A 30 -28.30 26.81 -20.13
CA ILE A 30 -27.25 26.24 -20.98
C ILE A 30 -26.02 25.83 -20.16
N VAL A 31 -25.68 26.59 -19.10
CA VAL A 31 -24.52 26.31 -18.25
C VAL A 31 -24.73 25.01 -17.47
N VAL A 32 -25.90 24.81 -16.85
CA VAL A 32 -26.18 23.56 -16.13
C VAL A 32 -26.29 22.37 -17.07
N ALA A 33 -26.79 22.57 -18.30
CA ALA A 33 -26.81 21.52 -19.32
C ALA A 33 -25.40 21.07 -19.73
N VAL A 34 -24.48 22.02 -19.98
CA VAL A 34 -23.09 21.72 -20.34
C VAL A 34 -22.34 21.06 -19.17
N ILE A 35 -22.50 21.58 -17.94
CA ILE A 35 -21.89 20.98 -16.74
C ILE A 35 -22.40 19.55 -16.54
N GLY A 36 -23.69 19.28 -16.75
CA GLY A 36 -24.26 17.94 -16.66
C GLY A 36 -23.65 16.94 -17.63
N ILE A 37 -23.44 17.35 -18.90
CA ILE A 37 -22.81 16.50 -19.92
C ILE A 37 -21.34 16.21 -19.56
N LEU A 38 -20.60 17.23 -19.13
CA LEU A 38 -19.20 17.07 -18.71
C LEU A 38 -19.07 16.13 -17.50
N PHE A 39 -19.95 16.25 -16.50
CA PHE A 39 -19.93 15.36 -15.33
C PHE A 39 -20.14 13.89 -15.71
N VAL A 40 -21.11 13.59 -16.58
CA VAL A 40 -21.39 12.20 -17.01
C VAL A 40 -20.18 11.57 -17.71
N THR A 41 -19.41 12.36 -18.47
CA THR A 41 -18.25 11.85 -19.22
C THR A 41 -16.96 11.74 -18.41
N LEU A 42 -16.77 12.56 -17.37
CA LEU A 42 -15.55 12.55 -16.56
C LEU A 42 -15.55 11.50 -15.43
N VAL A 43 -16.70 11.22 -14.81
CA VAL A 43 -16.78 10.36 -13.62
C VAL A 43 -16.29 8.91 -13.82
N PRO A 44 -16.50 8.20 -14.95
CA PRO A 44 -16.27 6.75 -15.00
C PRO A 44 -14.79 6.29 -14.98
N ARG A 45 -13.81 7.21 -15.03
CA ARG A 45 -12.38 6.86 -15.21
C ARG A 45 -11.53 6.85 -13.93
N ILE A 46 -12.11 7.09 -12.76
CA ILE A 46 -11.33 7.36 -11.55
C ILE A 46 -10.82 6.07 -10.87
N ASP A 47 -11.48 4.92 -11.06
CA ASP A 47 -11.17 3.71 -10.29
C ASP A 47 -9.96 2.90 -10.82
N PHE A 48 -9.82 2.71 -12.14
CA PHE A 48 -8.81 1.77 -12.68
C PHE A 48 -7.35 2.24 -12.58
N ALA A 49 -7.11 3.55 -12.53
CA ALA A 49 -5.77 4.09 -12.34
C ALA A 49 -5.26 3.89 -10.90
N GLY A 50 -6.18 3.74 -9.94
CA GLY A 50 -5.86 3.51 -8.55
C GLY A 50 -5.19 2.15 -8.35
N ASP A 51 -5.75 1.07 -8.88
CA ASP A 51 -5.34 -0.27 -8.48
C ASP A 51 -3.91 -0.64 -8.89
N LYS A 52 -3.45 -0.23 -10.08
CA LYS A 52 -2.04 -0.41 -10.47
C LYS A 52 -1.07 0.44 -9.63
N ALA A 53 -1.48 1.65 -9.25
CA ALA A 53 -0.68 2.51 -8.39
C ALA A 53 -0.58 1.93 -6.98
N ARG A 54 -1.69 1.39 -6.46
CA ARG A 54 -1.74 0.65 -5.19
C ARG A 54 -0.84 -0.57 -5.24
N GLU A 55 -0.95 -1.39 -6.30
CA GLU A 55 -0.11 -2.56 -6.52
C GLU A 55 1.39 -2.18 -6.51
N THR A 56 1.75 -1.10 -7.19
CA THR A 56 3.13 -0.56 -7.20
C THR A 56 3.59 -0.12 -5.81
N GLY A 57 2.70 0.48 -5.02
CA GLY A 57 2.98 0.83 -3.62
C GLY A 57 3.27 -0.40 -2.75
N VAL A 58 2.44 -1.43 -2.87
CA VAL A 58 2.66 -2.72 -2.18
C VAL A 58 3.98 -3.35 -2.61
N LYS A 59 4.25 -3.44 -3.92
CA LYS A 59 5.53 -3.96 -4.45
C LYS A 59 6.72 -3.21 -3.88
N THR A 60 6.65 -1.89 -3.79
CA THR A 60 7.74 -1.05 -3.26
C THR A 60 8.04 -1.39 -1.79
N ASN A 61 7.01 -1.46 -0.94
CA ASN A 61 7.17 -1.84 0.46
C ASN A 61 7.68 -3.28 0.60
N PHE A 62 7.17 -4.22 -0.21
CA PHE A 62 7.64 -5.61 -0.23
C PHE A 62 9.11 -5.70 -0.61
N ARG A 63 9.61 -4.91 -1.57
CA ARG A 63 11.05 -4.89 -1.88
C ARG A 63 11.90 -4.44 -0.69
N SER A 64 11.44 -3.47 0.09
CA SER A 64 12.14 -3.06 1.31
C SER A 64 12.13 -4.18 2.37
N PHE A 65 11.01 -4.89 2.51
CA PHE A 65 10.88 -6.03 3.43
C PHE A 65 11.75 -7.22 3.02
N GLU A 66 11.73 -7.59 1.74
CA GLU A 66 12.58 -8.63 1.14
C GLU A 66 14.05 -8.35 1.41
N LEU A 67 14.53 -7.14 1.10
CA LEU A 67 15.92 -6.78 1.31
C LEU A 67 16.32 -6.89 2.79
N ALA A 68 15.45 -6.46 3.71
CA ALA A 68 15.68 -6.60 5.15
C ALA A 68 15.70 -8.07 5.60
N ALA A 69 14.80 -8.91 5.07
CA ALA A 69 14.75 -10.33 5.38
C ALA A 69 15.97 -11.07 4.83
N GLU A 70 16.37 -10.78 3.59
CA GLU A 70 17.56 -11.35 2.97
C GLU A 70 18.83 -11.00 3.75
N GLN A 71 18.96 -9.75 4.20
CA GLN A 71 20.09 -9.34 5.02
C GLN A 71 20.12 -10.07 6.36
N LEU A 72 18.96 -10.16 7.05
CA LEU A 72 18.84 -10.88 8.32
C LEU A 72 19.23 -12.36 8.17
N LEU A 73 18.69 -13.04 7.16
CA LEU A 73 18.95 -14.45 6.89
C LEU A 73 20.42 -14.68 6.51
N ARG A 74 21.02 -13.77 5.76
CA ARG A 74 22.43 -13.83 5.35
C ARG A 74 23.37 -13.68 6.54
N GLU A 75 23.12 -12.72 7.43
CA GLU A 75 23.96 -12.51 8.62
C GLU A 75 23.84 -13.64 9.64
N ASN A 76 22.66 -14.25 9.74
CA ASN A 76 22.40 -15.30 10.72
C ASN A 76 22.54 -16.72 10.19
N ALA A 77 22.83 -16.88 8.90
CA ALA A 77 22.90 -18.16 8.19
C ALA A 77 21.61 -18.98 8.36
N GLY A 78 20.45 -18.33 8.23
CA GLY A 78 19.12 -18.95 8.31
C GLY A 78 18.21 -18.38 9.39
N ILE A 79 17.08 -19.07 9.62
CA ILE A 79 15.97 -18.57 10.47
C ILE A 79 16.07 -18.98 11.95
N SER A 80 16.96 -19.91 12.30
CA SER A 80 16.95 -20.60 13.61
C SER A 80 17.05 -19.65 14.82
N LYS A 81 17.66 -18.47 14.66
CA LYS A 81 17.77 -17.42 15.70
C LYS A 81 16.56 -16.49 15.75
N HIS A 82 15.76 -16.42 14.68
CA HIS A 82 14.60 -15.53 14.51
C HIS A 82 13.31 -16.32 14.37
N ASP A 83 13.23 -17.41 15.12
CA ASP A 83 12.27 -18.50 14.96
C ASP A 83 10.87 -18.23 15.54
N THR A 84 10.66 -17.00 16.02
CA THR A 84 9.42 -16.46 16.61
C THR A 84 9.28 -15.00 16.20
N LEU A 85 8.05 -14.49 16.11
CA LEU A 85 7.78 -13.08 15.74
C LEU A 85 8.51 -12.08 16.65
N SER A 86 8.57 -12.34 17.96
CA SER A 86 9.28 -11.44 18.88
C SER A 86 10.78 -11.36 18.61
N LYS A 87 11.42 -12.45 18.17
CA LYS A 87 12.85 -12.46 17.81
C LYS A 87 13.07 -11.92 16.41
N LEU A 88 12.13 -12.16 15.49
CA LEU A 88 12.17 -11.63 14.14
C LEU A 88 12.02 -10.11 14.15
N CYS A 89 11.04 -9.58 14.87
CA CYS A 89 10.74 -8.14 14.94
C CYS A 89 11.50 -7.43 16.08
N ALA A 90 12.58 -8.02 16.58
CA ALA A 90 13.40 -7.39 17.60
C ALA A 90 14.03 -6.09 17.08
N ALA A 91 14.03 -5.04 17.90
CA ALA A 91 14.59 -3.73 17.53
C ALA A 91 16.08 -3.79 17.18
N ASN A 92 16.83 -4.67 17.85
CA ASN A 92 18.23 -4.94 17.60
C ASN A 92 18.40 -6.43 17.27
N GLY A 93 19.13 -6.72 16.20
CA GLY A 93 19.41 -8.08 15.75
C GLY A 93 18.24 -8.77 15.05
N GLY A 94 17.07 -8.14 14.91
CA GLY A 94 15.95 -8.62 14.09
C GLY A 94 15.77 -7.81 12.80
N LEU A 95 14.69 -8.10 12.09
CA LEU A 95 14.29 -7.44 10.84
C LEU A 95 14.24 -5.90 10.96
N ASN A 96 13.79 -5.40 12.11
CA ASN A 96 13.66 -3.97 12.38
C ASN A 96 14.98 -3.21 12.41
N LEU A 97 16.13 -3.90 12.47
CA LEU A 97 17.45 -3.30 12.35
C LEU A 97 17.71 -2.78 10.93
N TYR A 98 17.15 -3.45 9.92
CA TYR A 98 17.38 -3.14 8.50
C TYR A 98 16.23 -2.35 7.85
N LEU A 99 15.18 -2.05 8.63
CA LEU A 99 14.00 -1.32 8.15
C LEU A 99 14.03 0.14 8.62
N ASP A 100 13.58 1.03 7.72
CA ASP A 100 13.28 2.41 8.08
C ASP A 100 12.20 2.47 9.17
N ALA A 101 12.20 3.52 9.99
CA ALA A 101 11.26 3.70 11.09
C ALA A 101 9.79 3.54 10.67
N GLY A 102 9.41 3.99 9.47
CA GLY A 102 8.05 3.86 8.97
C GLY A 102 7.64 2.43 8.61
N LEU A 103 8.60 1.54 8.34
CA LEU A 103 8.36 0.19 7.83
C LEU A 103 8.54 -0.91 8.91
N LYS A 104 8.86 -0.53 10.15
CA LYS A 104 9.10 -1.49 11.25
C LYS A 104 7.84 -2.26 11.61
N PHE A 105 8.05 -3.47 12.12
CA PHE A 105 7.01 -4.34 12.65
C PHE A 105 7.02 -4.34 14.18
N ASP A 106 5.87 -4.41 14.82
CA ASP A 106 5.79 -4.65 16.25
C ASP A 106 6.12 -6.12 16.59
N THR A 107 6.15 -6.45 17.88
CA THR A 107 6.43 -7.83 18.33
C THR A 107 5.32 -8.83 17.99
N SER A 108 4.16 -8.35 17.55
CA SER A 108 3.04 -9.15 17.03
C SER A 108 3.09 -9.30 15.51
N GLY A 109 4.15 -8.79 14.87
CA GLY A 109 4.36 -8.89 13.44
C GLY A 109 3.50 -7.94 12.61
N VAL A 110 3.03 -6.83 13.18
CA VAL A 110 2.21 -5.82 12.48
C VAL A 110 3.05 -4.60 12.13
N SER A 111 3.01 -4.15 10.88
CA SER A 111 3.81 -2.99 10.45
C SER A 111 3.26 -1.65 10.96
N ALA A 112 4.16 -0.69 11.15
CA ALA A 112 3.81 0.71 11.40
C ALA A 112 3.25 1.40 10.14
N SER A 113 3.74 1.02 8.95
CA SER A 113 3.21 1.51 7.68
C SER A 113 1.88 0.85 7.36
N LEU A 114 1.02 1.59 6.67
CA LEU A 114 -0.24 1.07 6.14
C LEU A 114 -0.12 0.85 4.63
N ASP A 115 -0.84 -0.16 4.15
CA ASP A 115 -1.02 -0.43 2.75
C ASP A 115 -1.95 0.62 2.09
N PRO A 116 -2.12 0.58 0.76
CA PRO A 116 -2.99 1.53 0.06
C PRO A 116 -4.49 1.43 0.38
N TRP A 117 -4.91 0.44 1.16
CA TRP A 117 -6.26 0.24 1.67
C TRP A 117 -6.37 0.51 3.18
N ASN A 118 -5.34 1.14 3.76
CA ASN A 118 -5.28 1.54 5.16
C ASN A 118 -5.27 0.35 6.13
N GLN A 119 -4.70 -0.78 5.71
CA GLN A 119 -4.44 -1.97 6.53
C GLN A 119 -2.94 -2.10 6.81
N ALA A 120 -2.58 -2.62 7.98
CA ALA A 120 -1.18 -2.88 8.28
C ALA A 120 -0.70 -4.15 7.56
N TYR A 121 0.56 -4.15 7.12
CA TYR A 121 1.22 -5.36 6.68
C TYR A 121 1.45 -6.28 7.87
N THR A 122 1.43 -7.59 7.62
CA THR A 122 1.76 -8.57 8.63
C THR A 122 2.97 -9.40 8.22
N VAL A 123 3.77 -9.82 9.20
CA VAL A 123 4.91 -10.70 8.99
C VAL A 123 4.73 -12.01 9.77
N GLN A 124 5.07 -13.11 9.11
CA GLN A 124 5.02 -14.44 9.67
C GLN A 124 6.38 -15.11 9.49
N VAL A 125 6.82 -15.82 10.52
CA VAL A 125 7.99 -16.71 10.43
C VAL A 125 7.53 -18.13 10.23
N VAL A 126 8.19 -18.85 9.34
CA VAL A 126 7.86 -20.23 9.01
C VAL A 126 9.09 -21.10 9.12
N LYS A 127 8.94 -22.19 9.88
CA LYS A 127 9.93 -23.25 10.00
C LYS A 127 9.64 -24.35 8.98
N PRO A 128 10.67 -25.01 8.45
CA PRO A 128 10.49 -26.15 7.58
C PRO A 128 9.92 -27.31 8.38
N THR A 129 9.06 -28.08 7.73
CA THR A 129 8.41 -29.25 8.33
C THR A 129 8.95 -30.50 7.64
N GLY A 130 9.51 -31.43 8.40
CA GLY A 130 10.00 -32.72 7.88
C GLY A 130 11.16 -33.30 8.68
N ALA A 131 11.35 -34.62 8.60
CA ALA A 131 12.45 -35.31 9.26
C ALA A 131 13.77 -35.06 8.50
N GLY A 132 14.84 -34.76 9.23
CA GLY A 132 16.18 -34.55 8.65
C GLY A 132 16.38 -33.19 7.96
N ILE A 133 15.41 -32.27 8.05
CA ILE A 133 15.56 -30.93 7.49
C ILE A 133 16.44 -30.08 8.40
N ASN A 134 17.35 -29.33 7.78
CA ASN A 134 18.21 -28.35 8.42
C ASN A 134 17.37 -27.30 9.20
N ALA A 135 17.63 -27.16 10.50
CA ALA A 135 16.90 -26.23 11.38
C ALA A 135 17.13 -24.75 11.04
N ASN A 136 18.17 -24.44 10.25
CA ASN A 136 18.42 -23.10 9.73
C ASN A 136 17.54 -22.76 8.51
N ASN A 137 17.01 -23.77 7.81
CA ASN A 137 16.08 -23.53 6.72
C ASN A 137 14.80 -22.92 7.26
N GLY A 138 14.07 -22.19 6.40
CA GLY A 138 12.81 -21.56 6.75
C GLY A 138 12.54 -20.34 5.92
N GLY A 139 11.48 -19.61 6.27
CA GLY A 139 11.07 -18.44 5.50
C GLY A 139 10.45 -17.36 6.36
N ILE A 140 10.53 -16.14 5.84
CA ILE A 140 9.84 -14.96 6.36
C ILE A 140 8.82 -14.59 5.30
N ILE A 141 7.56 -14.44 5.70
CA ILE A 141 6.46 -14.12 4.81
C ILE A 141 5.88 -12.77 5.21
N PHE A 142 5.80 -11.85 4.26
CA PHE A 142 5.13 -10.56 4.38
C PHE A 142 3.79 -10.63 3.66
N ILE A 143 2.74 -10.12 4.29
CA ILE A 143 1.37 -10.24 3.80
C ILE A 143 0.73 -8.86 3.81
N CYS A 144 0.05 -8.57 2.70
CA CYS A 144 -0.82 -7.43 2.49
C CYS A 144 -2.24 -7.97 2.30
N ASN A 145 -3.16 -7.60 3.19
CA ASN A 145 -4.53 -8.10 3.13
C ASN A 145 -5.34 -7.43 2.01
N GLY A 146 -4.84 -6.36 1.39
CA GLY A 146 -5.51 -5.76 0.24
C GLY A 146 -6.87 -5.15 0.61
N LYS A 147 -7.77 -5.10 -0.37
CA LYS A 147 -9.02 -4.32 -0.28
C LYS A 147 -10.03 -4.87 0.72
N ASP A 148 -10.15 -6.18 0.84
CA ASP A 148 -11.16 -6.83 1.67
C ASP A 148 -10.76 -6.88 3.15
N SER A 149 -9.48 -6.61 3.47
CA SER A 149 -8.94 -6.72 4.84
C SER A 149 -9.16 -8.09 5.48
N LEU A 150 -9.52 -9.07 4.66
CA LEU A 150 -9.84 -10.42 5.05
C LEU A 150 -8.88 -11.31 4.28
N LEU A 151 -8.27 -12.24 4.98
CA LEU A 151 -7.52 -13.29 4.32
C LEU A 151 -8.53 -14.32 3.82
N SER A 152 -9.24 -13.97 2.76
CA SER A 152 -10.36 -14.71 2.18
C SER A 152 -9.88 -15.58 1.00
N THR A 153 -10.78 -16.23 0.27
CA THR A 153 -10.43 -16.91 -0.99
C THR A 153 -10.28 -15.94 -2.17
N ASP A 154 -10.42 -14.63 -1.93
CA ASP A 154 -10.31 -13.65 -3.00
C ASP A 154 -8.86 -13.42 -3.45
N THR A 155 -8.74 -13.05 -4.71
CA THR A 155 -7.49 -12.78 -5.45
C THR A 155 -6.75 -11.52 -4.98
N ASP A 156 -7.26 -10.80 -3.99
CA ASP A 156 -6.86 -9.43 -3.66
C ASP A 156 -5.75 -9.37 -2.58
N ASN A 157 -5.37 -10.51 -1.98
CA ASN A 157 -4.25 -10.56 -1.03
C ASN A 157 -2.91 -10.67 -1.77
N TYR A 158 -1.92 -9.93 -1.29
CA TYR A 158 -0.55 -9.98 -1.81
C TYR A 158 0.37 -10.57 -0.74
N ALA A 159 1.31 -11.41 -1.16
CA ALA A 159 2.34 -11.90 -0.25
C ALA A 159 3.71 -11.88 -0.92
N SER A 160 4.73 -11.72 -0.08
CA SER A 160 6.14 -11.90 -0.43
C SER A 160 6.74 -12.89 0.55
N ALA A 161 7.49 -13.86 0.06
CA ALA A 161 8.18 -14.83 0.88
C ALA A 161 9.67 -14.81 0.55
N THR A 162 10.50 -14.61 1.56
CA THR A 162 11.96 -14.80 1.47
C THR A 162 12.31 -16.08 2.21
N VAL A 163 12.93 -17.03 1.52
CA VAL A 163 13.31 -18.32 2.08
C VAL A 163 14.82 -18.48 2.16
N PHE A 164 15.27 -19.26 3.14
CA PHE A 164 16.62 -19.79 3.23
C PHE A 164 16.56 -21.31 3.11
N ILE A 165 17.25 -21.86 2.12
CA ILE A 165 17.38 -23.31 1.91
C ILE A 165 18.86 -23.62 1.67
N ASP A 166 19.50 -24.20 2.69
CA ASP A 166 20.87 -24.73 2.61
C ASP A 166 21.89 -23.76 1.98
N GLY A 167 21.79 -22.48 2.38
CA GLY A 167 22.70 -21.40 1.94
C GLY A 167 22.19 -20.59 0.76
N VAL A 168 21.12 -21.04 0.08
CA VAL A 168 20.44 -20.27 -0.96
C VAL A 168 19.36 -19.40 -0.31
N ILE A 169 19.40 -18.10 -0.62
CA ILE A 169 18.38 -17.14 -0.21
C ILE A 169 17.74 -16.60 -1.47
N GLU A 170 16.42 -16.75 -1.57
CA GLU A 170 15.66 -16.18 -2.67
C GLU A 170 14.27 -15.75 -2.19
N SER A 171 13.65 -14.87 -2.96
CA SER A 171 12.37 -14.25 -2.64
C SER A 171 11.39 -14.44 -3.80
N GLU A 172 10.13 -14.71 -3.48
CA GLU A 172 9.03 -14.82 -4.45
C GLU A 172 7.84 -13.96 -4.00
N THR A 173 7.05 -13.48 -4.95
CA THR A 173 5.82 -12.73 -4.66
C THR A 173 4.61 -13.31 -5.34
N VAL A 174 3.44 -13.15 -4.72
CA VAL A 174 2.16 -13.63 -5.23
C VAL A 174 1.08 -12.58 -5.05
N GLY A 175 0.03 -12.65 -5.88
CA GLY A 175 -1.12 -11.74 -5.87
C GLY A 175 -0.97 -10.56 -6.83
N PHE A 176 0.17 -10.45 -7.53
CA PHE A 176 0.45 -9.33 -8.42
C PHE A 176 0.04 -9.61 -9.87
N SER A 177 -0.17 -8.55 -10.65
CA SER A 177 -0.45 -8.67 -12.09
C SER A 177 0.69 -9.36 -12.87
N SER A 178 1.90 -9.27 -12.32
CA SER A 178 3.04 -10.09 -12.68
C SER A 178 3.80 -10.46 -11.41
N ASN A 179 3.90 -11.76 -11.15
CA ASN A 179 4.69 -12.30 -10.05
C ASN A 179 6.18 -12.39 -10.44
N ILE A 180 7.02 -12.45 -9.42
CA ILE A 180 8.45 -12.73 -9.57
C ILE A 180 8.62 -14.21 -9.29
N GLU A 181 9.27 -14.95 -10.18
CA GLU A 181 9.57 -16.37 -9.98
C GLU A 181 10.91 -16.54 -9.27
N CYS A 182 11.01 -17.61 -8.50
CA CYS A 182 12.16 -17.97 -7.68
C CYS A 182 12.64 -19.39 -8.06
N ALA A 183 13.94 -19.67 -7.99
CA ALA A 183 14.47 -20.99 -8.37
C ALA A 183 14.27 -22.03 -7.25
N SER A 184 14.27 -21.57 -6.00
CA SER A 184 14.20 -22.35 -4.76
C SER A 184 12.84 -22.28 -4.08
N ILE A 185 11.86 -21.55 -4.62
CA ILE A 185 10.46 -21.58 -4.19
C ILE A 185 9.62 -22.09 -5.36
N GLU A 186 8.79 -23.10 -5.09
CA GLU A 186 7.92 -23.74 -6.07
C GLU A 186 6.51 -23.14 -6.08
N SER A 187 6.04 -22.70 -4.91
CA SER A 187 4.76 -22.02 -4.76
C SER A 187 4.69 -21.21 -3.47
N VAL A 188 3.95 -20.09 -3.53
CA VAL A 188 3.56 -19.28 -2.37
C VAL A 188 2.04 -19.16 -2.37
N GLU A 189 1.38 -19.80 -1.39
CA GLU A 189 -0.08 -19.87 -1.34
C GLU A 189 -0.64 -19.59 0.06
N ALA A 190 -1.93 -19.30 0.15
CA ALA A 190 -2.59 -19.04 1.43
C ALA A 190 -3.10 -20.34 2.09
N ASN A 191 -3.06 -20.42 3.43
CA ASN A 191 -3.50 -21.56 4.24
C ASN A 191 -4.39 -21.11 5.42
N ALA A 192 -5.54 -21.75 5.60
CA ALA A 192 -6.52 -21.36 6.62
C ALA A 192 -6.11 -21.66 8.08
N THR A 193 -5.12 -22.56 8.30
CA THR A 193 -4.81 -23.04 9.66
C THR A 193 -3.56 -22.37 10.23
N ALA A 194 -2.44 -22.43 9.51
CA ALA A 194 -1.14 -21.95 9.96
C ALA A 194 -0.20 -21.69 8.78
N ALA A 195 0.80 -20.83 9.02
CA ALA A 195 1.90 -20.63 8.11
C ALA A 195 2.81 -21.87 8.15
N ALA A 196 3.18 -22.41 7.00
CA ALA A 196 3.90 -23.68 6.89
C ALA A 196 4.83 -23.69 5.68
N MET A 197 5.93 -24.44 5.80
CA MET A 197 6.88 -24.66 4.72
C MET A 197 7.20 -26.15 4.61
N THR A 198 7.22 -26.65 3.39
CA THR A 198 7.70 -28.00 3.07
C THR A 198 8.84 -27.87 2.07
N ILE A 199 9.91 -28.63 2.25
CA ILE A 199 11.05 -28.65 1.34
C ILE A 199 11.13 -30.01 0.68
N SER A 200 11.15 -30.01 -0.66
CA SER A 200 11.30 -31.22 -1.47
C SER A 200 12.24 -30.91 -2.62
N SER A 201 13.20 -31.80 -2.89
CA SER A 201 14.16 -31.66 -4.00
C SER A 201 14.86 -30.29 -4.07
N GLY A 202 15.17 -29.68 -2.92
CA GLY A 202 15.84 -28.37 -2.84
C GLY A 202 14.94 -27.15 -3.10
N LYS A 203 13.62 -27.35 -3.24
CA LYS A 203 12.63 -26.29 -3.40
C LYS A 203 11.68 -26.23 -2.21
N ALA A 204 11.26 -25.02 -1.83
CA ALA A 204 10.25 -24.78 -0.81
C ALA A 204 8.88 -24.58 -1.45
N THR A 205 7.88 -25.25 -0.89
CA THR A 205 6.47 -24.84 -0.99
C THR A 205 6.14 -24.06 0.27
N VAL A 206 5.73 -22.80 0.12
CA VAL A 206 5.48 -21.87 1.22
C VAL A 206 3.99 -21.58 1.31
N LYS A 207 3.46 -21.64 2.53
CA LYS A 207 2.08 -21.30 2.83
C LYS A 207 2.00 -20.27 3.93
N TYR A 208 1.26 -19.19 3.71
CA TYR A 208 1.02 -18.18 4.74
C TYR A 208 -0.35 -18.36 5.39
N LYS A 209 -0.46 -18.03 6.68
CA LYS A 209 -1.73 -18.13 7.38
C LYS A 209 -2.67 -17.03 6.91
N LYS A 210 -3.88 -17.45 6.53
CA LYS A 210 -5.06 -16.59 6.45
C LYS A 210 -5.58 -16.25 7.85
#